data_AF-A0A9D1LVY7-F1
#
_entry.id   AF-A0A9D1LVY7-F1
#
_cell.length_a   1.000
_cell.length_b   1.000
_cell.length_c   1.000
_cell.angle_alpha   90.00
_cell.angle_beta   90.00
_cell.angle_gamma   90.00
#
_symmetry.space_group_name_H-M   'P 1'
#
loop_
_entity.id
_entity.type
_entity.pdbx_description
1 polymer ?
#
loop_
_entity_poly.entity_id
_entity_poly.type
_entity_poly.pdbx_seq_one_letter_code
_entity_poly.pdbx_strand_id
1 'polypeptide(L)' 'MTISEIAALAGVSVATVSRVLNGKGNVSEDTRKHVMEIVEKYHYSPN' A
#
# COMPACT_ATOMS: atom_id res chain seq x y z
N MET A 1 1.74 8.34 9.61
CA MET A 1 2.22 7.10 8.98
C MET A 1 2.72 7.44 7.59
N THR A 2 3.83 6.86 7.15
CA THR A 2 4.46 7.08 5.85
C THR A 2 4.21 5.91 4.90
N ILE A 3 4.41 6.13 3.59
CA ILE A 3 4.30 5.06 2.60
C ILE A 3 5.31 3.92 2.87
N SER A 4 6.47 4.24 3.45
CA SER A 4 7.52 3.30 3.83
C SER A 4 7.10 2.40 4.98
N GLU A 5 6.39 2.95 5.96
CA GLU A 5 5.83 2.17 7.07
C GLU A 5 4.74 1.22 6.58
N ILE A 6 3.85 1.67 5.69
CA ILE A 6 2.84 0.79 5.07
C ILE A 6 3.50 -0.33 4.30
N ALA A 7 4.54 -0.01 3.53
CA ALA A 7 5.29 -0.99 2.75
C ALA A 7 5.89 -2.07 3.67
N ALA A 8 6.52 -1.66 4.78
CA ALA A 8 7.07 -2.57 5.78
C ALA A 8 5.98 -3.43 6.45
N LEU A 9 4.85 -2.82 6.83
CA LEU A 9 3.72 -3.52 7.45
C LEU A 9 3.07 -4.54 6.50
N ALA A 10 2.91 -4.16 5.24
CA ALA A 10 2.32 -5.01 4.21
C ALA A 10 3.31 -6.03 3.63
N GLY A 11 4.59 -5.99 4.04
CA GLY A 11 5.63 -6.88 3.54
C GLY A 11 5.95 -6.66 2.05
N VAL A 12 5.74 -5.45 1.54
CA VAL A 12 5.98 -5.10 0.13
C VAL A 12 6.94 -3.93 -0.01
N SER A 13 7.36 -3.65 -1.25
CA SER A 13 8.16 -2.46 -1.53
C SER A 13 7.31 -1.18 -1.54
N VAL A 14 7.93 -0.04 -1.24
CA VAL A 14 7.32 1.29 -1.40
C VAL A 14 6.78 1.50 -2.82
N ALA A 15 7.50 0.97 -3.82
CA ALA A 15 7.05 0.99 -5.21
C ALA A 15 5.74 0.22 -5.40
N THR A 16 5.56 -0.92 -4.71
CA THR A 16 4.31 -1.70 -4.74
C THR A 16 3.16 -0.93 -4.11
N VAL A 17 3.37 -0.28 -2.96
CA VAL A 17 2.33 0.56 -2.34
C VAL A 17 1.97 1.73 -3.24
N SER A 18 2.96 2.40 -3.83
CA SER A 18 2.73 3.47 -4.81
C SER A 18 1.95 2.99 -6.04
N ARG A 19 2.24 1.78 -6.56
CA ARG A 19 1.49 1.14 -7.65
C ARG A 19 0.04 0.86 -7.26
N VAL A 20 -0.19 0.36 -6.06
CA VAL A 20 -1.54 0.09 -5.52
C VAL A 20 -2.34 1.38 -5.37
N LEU A 21 -1.76 2.39 -4.73
CA LEU A 21 -2.40 3.70 -4.50
C LEU A 21 -2.69 4.44 -5.80
N ASN A 22 -1.76 4.40 -6.77
CA ASN A 22 -1.96 5.01 -8.08
C ASN A 22 -2.77 4.13 -9.06
N GLY A 23 -3.21 2.95 -8.62
CA GLY A 23 -3.94 1.99 -9.45
C GLY A 23 -3.16 1.48 -10.66
N LYS A 24 -1.84 1.67 -10.72
CA LYS A 24 -0.98 1.33 -11.86
C LYS A 24 -0.09 0.13 -11.56
N GLY A 25 -0.18 -0.91 -12.39
CA GLY A 25 0.76 -2.03 -12.41
C GLY A 25 0.12 -3.39 -12.05
N ASN A 26 0.87 -4.45 -12.35
CA ASN A 26 0.51 -5.83 -12.01
C ASN A 26 0.87 -6.13 -10.55
N VAL A 27 -0.05 -5.82 -9.64
CA VAL A 27 -0.01 -6.26 -8.25
C VAL A 27 -1.12 -7.28 -8.08
N SER A 28 -0.84 -8.40 -7.42
CA SER A 28 -1.87 -9.41 -7.13
C SER A 28 -3.02 -8.78 -6.34
N GLU A 29 -4.23 -9.28 -6.56
CA GLU A 29 -5.41 -8.78 -5.86
C GLU A 29 -5.29 -8.95 -4.34
N ASP A 30 -4.71 -10.07 -3.87
CA ASP A 30 -4.40 -10.28 -2.45
C ASP A 30 -3.53 -9.17 -1.87
N THR A 31 -2.41 -8.85 -2.53
CA THR A 31 -1.50 -7.82 -2.07
C THR A 31 -2.16 -6.44 -2.13
N ARG A 32 -2.93 -6.14 -3.18
CA ARG A 32 -3.70 -4.90 -3.28
C ARG A 32 -4.68 -4.76 -2.12
N LYS A 33 -5.43 -5.82 -1.82
CA LYS A 33 -6.43 -5.83 -0.75
C LYS A 33 -5.77 -5.65 0.61
N HIS A 34 -4.68 -6.36 0.87
CA HIS A 34 -3.92 -6.24 2.11
C HIS A 34 -3.35 -4.82 2.32
N VAL A 35 -2.77 -4.22 1.27
CA VAL A 35 -2.27 -2.84 1.33
C VAL A 35 -3.41 -1.85 1.56
N MET A 36 -4.55 -2.01 0.89
CA MET A 36 -5.72 -1.14 1.07
C MET A 36 -6.29 -1.24 2.49
N GLU A 37 -6.39 -2.45 3.06
CA GLU A 37 -6.83 -2.65 4.44
C GLU A 37 -5.90 -1.94 5.45
N ILE A 38 -4.59 -2.00 5.24
CA ILE A 38 -3.61 -1.30 6.09
C ILE A 38 -3.74 0.22 5.90
N VAL A 39 -3.81 0.70 4.66
CA VAL A 39 -3.97 2.13 4.37
C VAL A 39 -5.22 2.70 5.05
N GLU A 40 -6.34 1.96 4.99
CA GLU A 40 -7.62 2.33 5.62
C GLU A 40 -7.54 2.26 7.14
N LYS A 41 -7.02 1.15 7.69
CA LYS A 41 -6.89 0.92 9.14
C LYS A 41 -6.08 2.00 9.84
N TYR A 42 -5.07 2.53 9.17
CA TYR A 42 -4.17 3.51 9.73
C TYR A 42 -4.38 4.92 9.18
N HIS A 43 -5.49 5.17 8.47
CA HIS A 43 -5.85 6.47 7.89
C HIS A 43 -4.69 7.16 7.17
N TYR A 44 -3.95 6.41 6.35
CA TYR A 44 -2.86 7.01 5.59
C TYR A 44 -3.41 7.98 4.54
N SER A 45 -3.15 9.26 4.75
CA SER A 45 -3.42 10.31 3.77
C SER A 45 -2.09 10.74 3.14
N PRO A 46 -1.90 10.52 1.83
CA PRO A 46 -0.74 11.07 1.13
C PRO A 46 -0.88 12.59 1.11
N ASN A 47 0.04 13.29 1.79
CA ASN A 47 0.19 14.74 1.76
C ASN A 47 1.54 15.07 1.12
#